data_AF-A0A7L1M6L0-F1
#
_entry.id   AF-A0A7L1M6L0-F1
#
_cell.length_a   1.000
_cell.length_b   1.000
_cell.length_c   1.000
_cell.angle_alpha   90.00
_cell.angle_beta   90.00
_cell.angle_gamma   90.00
#
_symmetry.space_group_name_H-M   'P 1'
#
loop_
_entity.id
_entity.type
_entity.pdbx_description
1 polymer ?
#
loop_
_entity_poly.entity_id
_entity_poly.type
_entity_poly.pdbx_seq_one_letter_code
_entity_poly.pdbx_strand_id
1 'polypeptide(L)'
;ETNTLPFHPFENQQGDILRVEKEHQVLKEQLREAEEKFEQLQSRSLEETGALEELLKKSIEETKVSQNELDWFHQDSETQMKKWQQEKKENRENLKALRSTAKKHSDTNESNKFANEKGKLEELIKKSQDDSQECEKRAVQAEVKQKKKSKKNLYLTENPQYSSSSASAAPVLKSQIDSWEIFISNVKKQLEKVEAEYEEKIELVKSGARNCLSKVEIVDFPVP
;
A
#
# COMPACT_ATOMS: atom_id res chain seq x y z
N GLU A 1 116.33 29.50 -12.82
CA GLU A 1 116.29 28.03 -12.66
C GLU A 1 115.08 27.49 -13.40
N THR A 2 115.28 26.60 -14.37
CA THR A 2 114.19 25.94 -15.09
C THR A 2 113.81 24.67 -14.34
N ASN A 3 112.71 24.76 -13.58
CA ASN A 3 112.12 23.64 -12.84
C ASN A 3 111.38 22.72 -13.82
N THR A 4 112.10 21.83 -14.48
CA THR A 4 111.51 20.71 -15.23
C THR A 4 111.69 19.44 -14.42
N LEU A 5 110.58 18.98 -13.83
CA LEU A 5 110.49 17.66 -13.21
C LEU A 5 110.95 16.58 -14.21
N PRO A 6 111.71 15.56 -13.78
CA PRO A 6 112.13 14.46 -14.63
C PRO A 6 110.91 13.81 -15.31
N PHE A 7 110.93 13.75 -16.64
CA PHE A 7 109.84 13.13 -17.40
C PHE A 7 109.82 11.62 -17.11
N HIS A 8 108.72 11.14 -16.53
CA HIS A 8 108.58 9.71 -16.25
C HIS A 8 108.40 8.95 -17.59
N PRO A 9 109.10 7.83 -17.82
CA PRO A 9 108.89 7.01 -19.02
C PRO A 9 107.42 6.57 -19.11
N PHE A 10 106.81 6.72 -20.30
CA PHE A 10 105.42 6.32 -20.55
C PHE A 10 105.21 4.80 -20.54
N GLU A 11 106.28 4.03 -20.75
CA GLU A 11 106.25 2.57 -20.80
C GLU A 11 107.33 2.03 -19.87
N ASN A 12 106.92 1.28 -18.83
CA ASN A 12 107.85 0.69 -17.86
C ASN A 12 108.25 -0.75 -18.27
N GLN A 13 107.43 -1.40 -19.11
CA GLN A 13 107.67 -2.70 -19.76
C GLN A 13 107.11 -2.72 -21.19
N GLN A 14 107.75 -3.45 -22.10
CA GLN A 14 107.31 -3.54 -23.50
C GLN A 14 105.90 -4.14 -23.60
N GLY A 15 104.93 -3.37 -24.12
CA GLY A 15 103.54 -3.79 -24.27
C GLY A 15 102.57 -3.15 -23.26
N ASP A 16 103.03 -2.28 -22.36
CA ASP A 16 102.15 -1.53 -21.46
C ASP A 16 101.18 -0.64 -22.25
N ILE A 17 101.63 -0.03 -23.36
CA ILE A 17 100.77 0.80 -24.23
C ILE A 17 99.64 -0.06 -24.83
N LEU A 18 99.97 -1.24 -25.34
CA LEU A 18 99.01 -2.20 -25.90
C LEU A 18 97.98 -2.69 -24.87
N ARG A 19 98.40 -2.85 -23.61
CA ARG A 19 97.50 -3.25 -22.52
C ARG A 19 96.52 -2.12 -22.18
N VAL A 20 97.03 -0.89 -22.02
CA VAL A 20 96.22 0.30 -21.76
C VAL A 20 95.23 0.57 -22.91
N GLU A 21 95.63 0.38 -24.16
CA GLU A 21 94.76 0.58 -25.32
C GLU A 21 93.61 -0.44 -25.37
N LYS A 22 93.88 -1.71 -25.02
CA LYS A 22 92.83 -2.72 -24.87
C LYS A 22 91.87 -2.38 -23.73
N GLU A 23 92.39 -1.97 -22.58
CA GLU A 23 91.57 -1.54 -21.44
C GLU A 23 90.69 -0.34 -21.80
N HIS A 24 91.26 0.66 -22.49
CA HIS A 24 90.50 1.80 -22.98
C HIS A 24 89.38 1.39 -23.93
N GLN A 25 89.65 0.45 -24.85
CA GLN A 25 88.64 -0.08 -25.77
C GLN A 25 87.50 -0.80 -25.04
N VAL A 26 87.82 -1.60 -24.02
CA VAL A 26 86.83 -2.27 -23.16
C VAL A 26 85.99 -1.25 -22.40
N LEU A 27 86.61 -0.23 -21.80
CA LEU A 27 85.88 0.82 -21.07
C LEU A 27 84.96 1.61 -22.00
N LYS A 28 85.40 1.91 -23.23
CA LYS A 28 84.58 2.58 -24.23
C LYS A 28 83.38 1.76 -24.65
N GLU A 29 83.56 0.45 -24.78
CA GLU A 29 82.47 -0.50 -25.05
C GLU A 29 81.47 -0.55 -23.89
N GLN A 30 81.96 -0.66 -22.66
CA GLN A 30 81.11 -0.66 -21.46
C GLN A 30 80.30 0.64 -21.33
N LEU A 31 80.91 1.78 -21.65
CA LEU A 31 80.21 3.07 -21.65
C LEU A 31 79.08 3.07 -22.68
N ARG A 32 79.35 2.61 -23.91
CA ARG A 32 78.34 2.50 -24.96
C ARG A 32 77.18 1.59 -24.55
N GLU A 33 77.47 0.41 -24.00
CA GLU A 33 76.43 -0.51 -23.52
C GLU A 33 75.61 0.09 -22.37
N ALA A 34 76.24 0.84 -21.47
CA ALA A 34 75.55 1.50 -20.37
C ALA A 34 74.63 2.63 -20.88
N GLU A 35 75.07 3.40 -21.87
CA GLU A 35 74.27 4.43 -22.54
C GLU A 35 73.05 3.83 -23.25
N GLU A 36 73.24 2.77 -24.03
CA GLU A 36 72.13 2.11 -24.73
C GLU A 36 71.09 1.52 -23.75
N LYS A 37 71.55 0.88 -22.67
CA LYS A 37 70.65 0.36 -21.61
C LYS A 37 69.88 1.48 -20.93
N PHE A 38 70.53 2.62 -20.69
CA PHE A 38 69.87 3.80 -20.10
C PHE A 38 68.79 4.34 -21.03
N GLU A 39 69.07 4.48 -22.32
CA GLU A 39 68.11 5.00 -23.30
C GLU A 39 66.92 4.06 -23.52
N GLN A 40 67.16 2.74 -23.52
CA GLN A 40 66.09 1.74 -23.54
C GLN A 40 65.22 1.81 -22.29
N LEU A 41 65.84 1.90 -21.11
CA LEU A 41 65.11 2.02 -19.85
C LEU A 41 64.31 3.33 -19.79
N GLN A 42 64.88 4.43 -20.27
CA GLN A 42 64.19 5.71 -20.38
C GLN A 42 62.98 5.62 -21.32
N SER A 43 63.14 5.04 -22.51
CA SER A 43 62.05 4.86 -23.47
C SER A 43 60.91 4.02 -22.89
N ARG A 44 61.25 2.88 -22.27
CA ARG A 44 60.28 1.99 -21.63
C ARG A 44 59.55 2.68 -20.47
N SER A 45 60.27 3.39 -19.61
CA SER A 45 59.65 4.09 -18.49
C SER A 45 58.72 5.21 -18.95
N LEU A 46 59.07 5.93 -20.02
CA LEU A 46 58.21 6.94 -20.62
C LEU A 46 56.91 6.32 -21.16
N GLU A 47 57.00 5.19 -21.87
CA GLU A 47 55.84 4.46 -22.38
C GLU A 47 54.94 3.96 -21.24
N GLU A 48 55.52 3.34 -20.21
CA GLU A 48 54.77 2.86 -19.04
C GLU A 48 54.07 4.00 -18.30
N THR A 49 54.75 5.15 -18.10
CA THR A 49 54.12 6.32 -17.47
C THR A 49 52.98 6.90 -18.31
N GLY A 50 53.16 7.01 -19.63
CA GLY A 50 52.11 7.48 -20.54
C GLY A 50 50.86 6.59 -20.53
N ALA A 51 51.05 5.26 -20.54
CA ALA A 51 49.94 4.31 -20.45
C ALA A 51 49.18 4.44 -19.12
N LEU A 52 49.89 4.63 -18.00
CA LEU A 52 49.27 4.85 -16.69
C LEU A 52 48.50 6.18 -16.62
N GLU A 53 49.04 7.25 -17.20
CA GLU A 53 48.36 8.54 -17.28
C GLU A 53 47.07 8.47 -18.10
N GLU A 54 47.08 7.75 -19.22
CA GLU A 54 45.89 7.54 -20.04
C GLU A 54 44.81 6.71 -19.31
N LEU A 55 45.22 5.63 -18.65
CA LEU A 55 44.32 4.82 -17.81
C LEU A 55 43.70 5.64 -16.67
N LEU A 56 44.52 6.46 -16.00
CA LEU A 56 44.04 7.36 -14.94
C LEU A 56 43.01 8.35 -15.49
N LYS A 57 43.30 8.98 -16.63
CA LYS A 57 42.38 9.91 -17.29
C LYS A 57 41.05 9.26 -17.64
N LYS A 58 41.07 8.04 -18.19
CA LYS A 58 39.86 7.28 -18.51
C LYS A 58 39.05 6.96 -17.24
N SER A 59 39.72 6.50 -16.19
CA SER A 59 39.06 6.18 -14.90
C SER A 59 38.40 7.41 -14.25
N ILE A 60 39.03 8.59 -14.35
CA ILE A 60 38.45 9.84 -13.87
C ILE A 60 37.16 10.18 -14.62
N GLU A 61 37.16 10.06 -15.95
CA GLU A 61 35.96 10.36 -16.75
C GLU A 61 34.84 9.35 -16.49
N GLU A 62 35.15 8.05 -16.36
CA GLU A 62 34.18 7.02 -15.97
C GLU A 62 33.56 7.31 -14.58
N THR A 63 34.39 7.73 -13.62
CA THR A 63 33.92 8.11 -12.28
C THR A 63 33.01 9.33 -12.33
N LYS A 64 33.34 10.32 -13.17
CA LYS A 64 32.52 11.52 -13.36
C LYS A 64 31.17 11.20 -13.99
N VAL A 65 31.14 10.32 -14.99
CA VAL A 65 29.89 9.84 -15.60
C VAL A 65 29.05 9.10 -14.54
N SER A 66 29.67 8.19 -13.78
CA SER A 66 28.99 7.45 -12.71
C SER A 66 28.42 8.37 -11.63
N GLN A 67 29.13 9.44 -11.27
CA GLN A 67 28.65 10.45 -10.33
C GLN A 67 27.41 11.18 -10.86
N ASN A 68 27.41 11.59 -12.14
CA ASN A 68 26.27 12.25 -12.76
C ASN A 68 25.03 11.34 -12.83
N GLU A 69 25.23 10.05 -13.15
CA GLU A 69 24.14 9.07 -13.15
C GLU A 69 23.54 8.92 -11.76
N LEU A 70 24.39 8.85 -10.73
CA LEU A 70 23.97 8.77 -9.34
C LEU A 70 23.17 10.02 -8.92
N ASP A 71 23.62 11.22 -9.28
CA ASP A 71 22.90 12.45 -8.99
C ASP A 71 21.52 12.48 -9.69
N TRP A 72 21.45 12.01 -10.94
CA TRP A 72 20.19 11.86 -11.66
C TRP A 72 19.23 10.89 -10.97
N PHE A 73 19.73 9.72 -10.52
CA PHE A 73 18.92 8.74 -9.79
C PHE A 73 18.39 9.31 -8.47
N HIS A 74 19.20 10.08 -7.74
CA HIS A 74 18.75 10.75 -6.52
C HIS A 74 17.63 11.75 -6.80
N GLN A 75 17.78 12.58 -7.84
CA GLN A 75 16.77 13.58 -8.21
C GLN A 75 15.46 12.94 -8.68
N ASP A 76 15.52 11.89 -9.50
CA ASP A 76 14.31 11.16 -9.94
C ASP A 76 13.60 10.53 -8.74
N SER A 77 14.34 9.84 -7.87
CA SER A 77 13.80 9.21 -6.66
C SER A 77 13.12 10.23 -5.74
N GLU A 78 13.75 11.39 -5.53
CA GLU A 78 13.16 12.48 -4.74
C GLU A 78 11.87 13.02 -5.37
N THR A 79 11.85 13.15 -6.70
CA THR A 79 10.68 13.60 -7.46
C THR A 79 9.52 12.59 -7.35
N GLN A 80 9.81 11.29 -7.50
CA GLN A 80 8.81 10.24 -7.34
C GLN A 80 8.27 10.20 -5.90
N MET A 81 9.13 10.35 -4.91
CA MET A 81 8.73 10.41 -3.50
C MET A 81 7.79 11.60 -3.24
N LYS A 82 8.10 12.79 -3.77
CA LYS A 82 7.23 13.98 -3.66
C LYS A 82 5.86 13.74 -4.31
N LYS A 83 5.82 13.17 -5.51
CA LYS A 83 4.57 12.81 -6.21
C LYS A 83 3.74 11.84 -5.39
N TRP A 84 4.34 10.75 -4.90
CA TRP A 84 3.65 9.75 -4.10
C TRP A 84 3.10 10.33 -2.80
N GLN A 85 3.84 11.19 -2.11
CA GLN A 85 3.37 11.86 -0.90
C GLN A 85 2.16 12.77 -1.17
N GLN A 86 2.18 13.50 -2.29
CA GLN A 86 1.07 14.36 -2.71
C GLN A 86 -0.16 13.52 -3.04
N GLU A 87 -0.03 12.47 -3.85
CA GLU A 87 -1.13 11.56 -4.20
C GLU A 87 -1.73 10.90 -2.95
N LYS A 88 -0.88 10.47 -2.00
CA LYS A 88 -1.33 9.93 -0.71
C LYS A 88 -2.16 10.94 0.09
N LYS A 89 -1.78 12.22 0.08
CA LYS A 89 -2.54 13.29 0.74
C LYS A 89 -3.89 13.51 0.06
N GLU A 90 -3.90 13.63 -1.27
CA GLU A 90 -5.12 13.83 -2.06
C GLU A 90 -6.10 12.67 -1.90
N ASN A 91 -5.63 11.41 -1.97
CA ASN A 91 -6.48 10.25 -1.73
C ASN A 91 -7.07 10.23 -0.32
N ARG A 92 -6.30 10.63 0.70
CA ARG A 92 -6.82 10.75 2.07
C ARG A 92 -7.93 11.81 2.17
N GLU A 93 -7.78 12.94 1.49
CA GLU A 93 -8.77 14.01 1.47
C GLU A 93 -10.03 13.59 0.68
N ASN A 94 -9.86 12.96 -0.47
CA ASN A 94 -10.94 12.41 -1.28
C ASN A 94 -11.75 11.35 -0.51
N LEU A 95 -11.08 10.44 0.20
CA LEU A 95 -11.75 9.44 1.05
C LEU A 95 -12.56 10.09 2.18
N LYS A 96 -12.04 11.15 2.81
CA LYS A 96 -12.80 11.90 3.82
C LYS A 96 -14.04 12.56 3.21
N ALA A 97 -13.90 13.17 2.04
CA ALA A 97 -15.01 13.80 1.32
C ALA A 97 -16.09 12.75 0.99
N LEU A 98 -15.72 11.63 0.37
CA LEU A 98 -16.63 10.53 0.05
C LEU A 98 -17.34 10.00 1.31
N ARG A 99 -16.61 9.78 2.41
CA ARG A 99 -17.21 9.34 3.68
C ARG A 99 -18.24 10.34 4.20
N SER A 100 -17.94 11.64 4.12
CA SER A 100 -18.87 12.69 4.54
C SER A 100 -20.13 12.72 3.66
N THR A 101 -20.00 12.53 2.35
CA THR A 101 -21.14 12.48 1.43
C THR A 101 -21.98 11.23 1.65
N ALA A 102 -21.36 10.06 1.83
CA ALA A 102 -22.06 8.81 2.13
C ALA A 102 -22.85 8.92 3.44
N LYS A 103 -22.28 9.56 4.46
CA LYS A 103 -23.00 9.80 5.73
C LYS A 103 -24.23 10.69 5.53
N LYS A 104 -24.10 11.81 4.80
CA LYS A 104 -25.25 12.67 4.46
C LYS A 104 -26.33 11.93 3.67
N HIS A 105 -25.95 11.08 2.72
CA HIS A 105 -26.90 10.26 1.97
C HIS A 105 -27.65 9.27 2.85
N SER A 106 -26.96 8.61 3.80
CA SER A 106 -27.59 7.73 4.79
C SER A 106 -28.62 8.48 5.63
N ASP A 107 -28.21 9.63 6.19
CA ASP A 107 -29.08 10.44 7.05
C ASP A 107 -30.30 10.97 6.30
N THR A 108 -30.11 11.39 5.04
CA THR A 108 -31.22 11.84 4.17
C THR A 108 -32.17 10.68 3.82
N ASN A 109 -31.64 9.50 3.54
CA ASN A 109 -32.44 8.32 3.22
C ASN A 109 -33.30 7.88 4.42
N GLU A 110 -32.73 7.88 5.63
CA GLU A 110 -33.47 7.63 6.88
C GLU A 110 -34.57 8.67 7.09
N SER A 111 -34.27 9.95 6.90
CA SER A 111 -35.27 11.03 7.01
C SER A 111 -36.42 10.87 6.01
N ASN A 112 -36.11 10.52 4.75
CA ASN A 112 -37.12 10.29 3.71
C ASN A 112 -38.01 9.06 4.02
N LYS A 113 -37.43 7.97 4.53
CA LYS A 113 -38.19 6.80 4.98
C LYS A 113 -39.14 7.16 6.12
N PHE A 114 -38.65 7.89 7.12
CA PHE A 114 -39.45 8.35 8.26
C PHE A 114 -40.60 9.26 7.82
N ALA A 115 -40.36 10.20 6.88
CA ALA A 115 -41.39 11.08 6.35
C ALA A 115 -42.51 10.29 5.64
N ASN A 116 -42.14 9.27 4.84
CA ASN A 116 -43.11 8.41 4.15
C ASN A 116 -43.96 7.57 5.12
N GLU A 117 -43.33 6.98 6.15
CA GLU A 117 -44.04 6.22 7.18
C GLU A 117 -44.98 7.11 8.00
N LYS A 118 -44.53 8.32 8.36
CA LYS A 118 -45.36 9.31 9.03
C LYS A 118 -46.61 9.66 8.22
N GLY A 119 -46.47 9.89 6.91
CA GLY A 119 -47.62 10.18 6.03
C GLY A 119 -48.66 9.04 6.01
N LYS A 120 -48.19 7.79 5.94
CA LYS A 120 -49.08 6.61 6.00
C LYS A 120 -49.82 6.51 7.34
N LEU A 121 -49.14 6.80 8.45
CA LEU A 121 -49.75 6.80 9.77
C LEU A 121 -50.79 7.92 9.93
N GLU A 122 -50.51 9.12 9.42
CA GLU A 122 -51.45 10.24 9.43
C GLU A 122 -52.73 9.93 8.64
N GLU A 123 -52.61 9.26 7.49
CA GLU A 123 -53.77 8.82 6.69
C GLU A 123 -54.63 7.79 7.44
N LEU A 124 -54.00 6.80 8.09
CA LEU A 124 -54.70 5.80 8.90
C LEU A 124 -55.42 6.42 10.09
N ILE A 125 -54.79 7.39 10.77
CA ILE A 125 -55.42 8.12 11.87
C ILE A 125 -56.66 8.86 11.36
N LYS A 126 -56.55 9.56 10.23
CA LYS A 126 -57.67 10.30 9.65
C LYS A 126 -58.83 9.38 9.26
N LYS A 127 -58.53 8.25 8.59
CA LYS A 127 -59.54 7.24 8.24
C LYS A 127 -60.27 6.69 9.47
N SER A 128 -59.52 6.34 10.52
CA SER A 128 -60.09 5.85 11.79
C SER A 128 -60.99 6.91 12.46
N GLN A 129 -60.58 8.18 12.44
CA GLN A 129 -61.40 9.28 12.95
C GLN A 129 -62.71 9.43 12.16
N ASP A 130 -62.65 9.38 10.83
CA ASP A 130 -63.83 9.46 9.96
C ASP A 130 -64.78 8.27 10.23
N ASP A 131 -64.25 7.05 10.33
CA ASP A 131 -65.00 5.83 10.65
C ASP A 131 -65.66 5.92 12.04
N SER A 132 -64.97 6.48 13.04
CA SER A 132 -65.51 6.71 14.39
C SER A 132 -66.65 7.74 14.37
N GLN A 133 -66.46 8.87 13.70
CA GLN A 133 -67.51 9.87 13.55
C GLN A 133 -68.74 9.33 12.81
N GLU A 134 -68.53 8.47 11.81
CA GLU A 134 -69.63 7.81 11.13
C GLU A 134 -70.35 6.80 12.02
N CYS A 135 -69.61 6.00 12.80
CA CYS A 135 -70.18 5.12 13.83
C CYS A 135 -71.03 5.90 14.83
N GLU A 136 -70.52 7.04 15.34
CA GLU A 136 -71.27 7.93 16.23
C GLU A 136 -72.55 8.44 15.58
N LYS A 137 -72.48 8.95 14.33
CA LYS A 137 -73.67 9.40 13.59
C LYS A 137 -74.71 8.29 13.45
N ARG A 138 -74.28 7.06 13.12
CA ARG A 138 -75.16 5.89 13.02
C ARG A 138 -75.77 5.51 14.36
N ALA A 139 -74.97 5.51 15.44
CA ALA A 139 -75.43 5.21 16.79
C ALA A 139 -76.48 6.23 17.27
N VAL A 140 -76.19 7.54 17.14
CA VAL A 140 -77.16 8.60 17.48
C VAL A 140 -78.45 8.46 16.68
N GLN A 141 -78.35 8.14 15.38
CA GLN A 141 -79.53 7.91 14.56
C GLN A 141 -80.35 6.70 15.05
N ALA A 142 -79.69 5.61 15.44
CA ALA A 142 -80.32 4.43 16.01
C ALA A 142 -80.96 4.72 17.37
N GLU A 143 -80.30 5.46 18.25
CA GLU A 143 -80.84 5.90 19.54
C GLU A 143 -82.06 6.79 19.36
N VAL A 144 -82.05 7.74 18.41
CA VAL A 144 -83.25 8.56 18.08
C VAL A 144 -84.40 7.67 17.61
N LYS A 145 -84.12 6.66 16.76
CA LYS A 145 -85.13 5.67 16.33
C LYS A 145 -85.64 4.82 17.50
N GLN A 146 -84.77 4.36 18.39
CA GLN A 146 -85.12 3.58 19.59
C GLN A 146 -85.92 4.42 20.57
N LYS A 147 -85.53 5.66 20.87
CA LYS A 147 -86.26 6.57 21.76
C LYS A 147 -87.65 6.91 21.20
N LYS A 148 -87.79 6.97 19.87
CA LYS A 148 -89.10 7.05 19.18
C LYS A 148 -89.93 5.76 19.33
N LYS A 149 -89.28 4.59 19.41
CA LYS A 149 -89.92 3.28 19.64
C LYS A 149 -90.24 3.02 21.13
N SER A 150 -89.41 3.47 22.07
CA SER A 150 -89.59 3.31 23.53
C SER A 150 -90.56 4.32 24.15
N LYS A 151 -91.00 5.34 23.40
CA LYS A 151 -92.27 6.03 23.71
C LYS A 151 -93.51 5.14 23.50
N LYS A 152 -93.36 3.94 22.90
CA LYS A 152 -94.46 3.00 22.64
C LYS A 152 -94.44 1.70 23.44
N ASN A 153 -93.41 1.38 24.24
CA ASN A 153 -93.43 0.15 25.04
C ASN A 153 -92.55 0.27 26.29
N LEU A 154 -93.20 0.14 27.44
CA LEU A 154 -92.67 -0.07 28.78
C LEU A 154 -92.56 -1.60 29.04
N TYR A 155 -91.74 -2.01 30.01
CA TYR A 155 -91.65 -3.32 30.70
C TYR A 155 -90.53 -4.35 30.30
N LEU A 156 -89.64 -4.54 31.30
CA LEU A 156 -88.89 -5.73 31.78
C LEU A 156 -87.53 -6.20 31.18
N THR A 157 -86.79 -6.87 32.08
CA THR A 157 -85.34 -6.91 32.37
C THR A 157 -84.66 -8.24 31.97
N GLU A 158 -83.31 -8.25 31.88
CA GLU A 158 -82.34 -9.28 32.36
C GLU A 158 -81.18 -9.67 31.40
N ASN A 159 -79.99 -9.84 32.00
CA ASN A 159 -78.64 -10.21 31.49
C ASN A 159 -78.36 -11.68 31.92
N PRO A 160 -77.39 -12.49 31.36
CA PRO A 160 -75.92 -12.25 31.50
C PRO A 160 -74.91 -12.91 30.48
N GLN A 161 -73.72 -12.30 30.32
CA GLN A 161 -72.33 -12.84 30.43
C GLN A 161 -71.78 -14.00 29.53
N TYR A 162 -70.58 -13.84 28.93
CA TYR A 162 -69.37 -14.73 29.03
C TYR A 162 -68.21 -14.43 28.02
N SER A 163 -67.00 -14.27 28.59
CA SER A 163 -65.59 -14.58 28.22
C SER A 163 -64.97 -14.50 26.79
N SER A 164 -64.02 -13.55 26.66
CA SER A 164 -62.53 -13.66 26.57
C SER A 164 -61.78 -14.57 25.56
N SER A 165 -60.98 -13.89 24.71
CA SER A 165 -59.53 -14.02 24.34
C SER A 165 -58.87 -15.42 24.23
N SER A 166 -58.33 -15.81 23.06
CA SER A 166 -57.08 -15.40 22.37
C SER A 166 -55.97 -16.44 22.58
N ALA A 167 -55.72 -17.25 21.55
CA ALA A 167 -54.68 -18.26 21.51
C ALA A 167 -53.28 -17.62 21.48
N SER A 168 -52.40 -18.08 22.39
CA SER A 168 -51.01 -17.63 22.54
C SER A 168 -50.10 -18.19 21.45
N ALA A 169 -49.42 -17.31 20.71
CA ALA A 169 -48.44 -17.62 19.66
C ALA A 169 -47.00 -17.81 20.19
N ALA A 170 -46.81 -17.87 21.51
CA ALA A 170 -45.50 -17.88 22.15
C ALA A 170 -44.54 -19.06 21.77
N PRO A 171 -45.00 -20.29 21.46
CA PRO A 171 -44.08 -21.39 21.16
C PRO A 171 -43.37 -21.27 19.80
N VAL A 172 -44.04 -20.66 18.81
CA VAL A 172 -43.54 -20.57 17.43
C VAL A 172 -42.38 -19.58 17.32
N LEU A 173 -42.46 -18.47 18.05
CA LEU A 173 -41.42 -17.45 18.07
C LEU A 173 -40.13 -17.95 18.74
N LYS A 174 -40.24 -18.81 19.76
CA LYS A 174 -39.07 -19.34 20.46
C LYS A 174 -38.27 -20.30 19.58
N SER A 175 -38.94 -21.18 18.84
CA SER A 175 -38.28 -22.08 17.88
C SER A 175 -37.59 -21.34 16.73
N GLN A 176 -38.13 -20.18 16.30
CA GLN A 176 -37.47 -19.35 15.29
C GLN A 176 -36.20 -18.71 15.84
N ILE A 177 -36.25 -18.13 17.05
CA ILE A 177 -35.10 -17.50 17.69
C ILE A 177 -33.94 -18.49 17.83
N ASP A 178 -34.21 -19.70 18.33
CA ASP A 178 -33.17 -20.71 18.54
C ASP A 178 -32.55 -21.18 17.20
N SER A 179 -33.33 -21.20 16.10
CA SER A 179 -32.82 -21.49 14.75
C SER A 179 -31.89 -20.41 14.21
N TRP A 180 -32.18 -19.12 14.49
CA TRP A 180 -31.33 -18.00 14.07
C TRP A 180 -30.02 -17.94 14.86
N GLU A 181 -30.04 -18.29 16.15
CA GLU A 181 -28.82 -18.34 16.97
C GLU A 181 -27.82 -19.40 16.46
N ILE A 182 -28.31 -20.57 16.04
CA ILE A 182 -27.48 -21.62 15.43
C ILE A 182 -26.86 -21.14 14.11
N PHE A 183 -27.65 -20.48 13.26
CA PHE A 183 -27.17 -19.94 11.99
C PHE A 183 -26.07 -18.89 12.19
N ILE A 184 -26.28 -17.94 13.11
CA ILE A 184 -25.30 -16.90 13.45
C ILE A 184 -24.00 -17.53 13.96
N SER A 185 -24.09 -18.59 14.78
CA SER A 185 -22.92 -19.30 15.29
C SER A 185 -22.11 -19.98 14.18
N ASN A 186 -22.79 -20.58 13.20
CA ASN A 186 -22.13 -21.18 12.04
C ASN A 186 -21.44 -20.14 11.15
N VAL A 187 -22.09 -18.99 10.90
CA VAL A 187 -21.49 -17.89 10.13
C VAL A 187 -20.25 -17.34 10.82
N LYS A 188 -20.30 -17.13 12.15
CA LYS A 188 -19.14 -16.69 12.94
C LYS A 188 -17.95 -17.65 12.79
N LYS A 189 -18.19 -18.95 12.89
CA LYS A 189 -17.13 -19.97 12.77
C LYS A 189 -16.48 -19.98 11.39
N GLN A 190 -17.26 -19.78 10.33
CA GLN A 190 -16.72 -19.67 8.97
C GLN A 190 -15.90 -18.38 8.80
N LEU A 191 -16.36 -17.27 9.38
CA LEU A 191 -15.64 -15.99 9.32
C LEU A 191 -14.28 -16.07 10.02
N GLU A 192 -14.23 -16.66 11.21
CA GLU A 192 -12.98 -16.87 11.95
C GLU A 192 -11.99 -17.77 11.19
N LYS A 193 -12.51 -18.80 10.50
CA LYS A 193 -11.66 -19.66 9.65
C LYS A 193 -11.05 -18.88 8.48
N VAL A 194 -11.87 -18.09 7.78
CA VAL A 194 -11.41 -17.28 6.66
C VAL A 194 -10.41 -16.21 7.13
N GLU A 195 -10.67 -15.58 8.27
CA GLU A 195 -9.78 -14.59 8.87
C GLU A 195 -8.40 -15.19 9.20
N ALA A 196 -8.36 -16.38 9.80
CA ALA A 196 -7.10 -17.09 10.06
C ALA A 196 -6.33 -17.43 8.77
N GLU A 197 -7.03 -17.90 7.72
CA GLU A 197 -6.41 -18.19 6.41
C GLU A 197 -5.81 -16.93 5.75
N TYR A 198 -6.41 -15.75 5.97
CA TYR A 198 -5.86 -14.48 5.48
C TYR A 198 -4.67 -14.00 6.30
N GLU A 199 -4.70 -14.11 7.63
CA GLU A 199 -3.59 -13.69 8.48
C GLU A 199 -2.33 -14.52 8.22
N GLU A 200 -2.48 -15.84 8.03
CA GLU A 200 -1.38 -16.73 7.64
C GLU A 200 -0.75 -16.32 6.29
N LYS A 201 -1.58 -15.98 5.29
CA LYS A 201 -1.10 -15.47 3.99
C LYS A 201 -0.39 -14.14 4.12
N ILE A 202 -0.87 -13.24 4.98
CA ILE A 202 -0.24 -11.94 5.25
C ILE A 202 1.13 -12.15 5.90
N GLU A 203 1.26 -13.07 6.85
CA GLU A 203 2.52 -13.41 7.50
C GLU A 203 3.53 -14.05 6.52
N LEU A 204 3.05 -14.91 5.63
CA LEU A 204 3.87 -15.52 4.57
C LEU A 204 4.41 -14.49 3.57
N VAL A 205 3.61 -13.46 3.23
CA VAL A 205 4.07 -12.33 2.40
C VAL A 205 5.07 -11.45 3.15
N LYS A 206 4.84 -11.17 4.45
CA LYS A 206 5.75 -10.38 5.29
C LYS A 206 7.12 -11.03 5.47
N SER A 207 7.19 -12.36 5.48
CA SER A 207 8.45 -13.12 5.55
C SER A 207 9.22 -13.20 4.23
N GLY A 208 8.73 -12.56 3.16
CA GLY A 208 9.45 -12.41 1.89
C GLY A 208 9.27 -13.57 0.90
N ALA A 209 8.36 -14.51 1.18
CA ALA A 209 8.04 -15.60 0.26
C ALA A 209 7.21 -15.09 -0.93
N ARG A 210 7.87 -14.71 -2.03
CA ARG A 210 7.21 -14.52 -3.33
C ARG A 210 6.92 -15.91 -3.91
N ASN A 211 5.67 -16.38 -3.84
CA ASN A 211 5.00 -17.15 -4.91
C ASN A 211 3.57 -17.60 -4.53
N CYS A 212 2.65 -17.42 -5.48
CA CYS A 212 1.33 -18.06 -5.64
C CYS A 212 0.10 -17.45 -4.91
N LEU A 213 -0.38 -16.28 -5.38
CA LEU A 213 -1.80 -15.93 -5.25
C LEU A 213 -2.61 -16.81 -6.22
N SER A 214 -3.10 -17.96 -5.77
CA SER A 214 -4.15 -18.69 -6.50
C SER A 214 -5.49 -17.95 -6.35
N LYS A 215 -6.28 -17.96 -7.42
CA LYS A 215 -7.59 -17.28 -7.50
C LYS A 215 -8.54 -17.91 -6.49
N VAL A 216 -9.00 -17.12 -5.51
CA VAL A 216 -9.96 -17.55 -4.49
C VAL A 216 -11.30 -17.83 -5.18
N GLU A 217 -11.77 -19.06 -5.08
CA GLU A 217 -13.11 -19.46 -5.47
C GLU A 217 -14.12 -18.89 -4.47
N ILE A 218 -15.01 -18.03 -4.95
CA ILE A 218 -16.10 -17.49 -4.16
C ILE A 218 -17.17 -18.59 -4.10
N VAL A 219 -17.36 -19.17 -2.92
CA VAL A 219 -18.49 -20.07 -2.67
C VAL A 219 -19.76 -19.23 -2.63
N ASP A 220 -20.64 -19.48 -3.60
CA ASP A 220 -21.94 -18.82 -3.71
C ASP A 220 -22.86 -19.33 -2.59
N PHE A 221 -23.39 -18.41 -1.77
CA PHE A 221 -24.32 -18.75 -0.71
C PHE A 221 -25.75 -18.82 -1.29
N PRO A 222 -26.51 -19.91 -1.05
CA PRO A 222 -27.92 -19.92 -1.38
C PRO A 222 -28.65 -18.95 -0.46
N VAL A 223 -29.34 -17.99 -1.08
CA VAL A 223 -30.19 -17.00 -0.40
C VAL A 223 -31.46 -17.69 0.12
N PRO A 224 -31.87 -17.47 1.39
CA PRO A 224 -33.16 -17.91 1.92
C PRO A 224 -34.36 -17.20 1.27
#